data_AF-A0A6M0K6T8-F1
#
_entry.id   AF-A0A6M0K6T8-F1
#
_cell.length_a   1.000
_cell.length_b   1.000
_cell.length_c   1.000
_cell.angle_alpha   90.00
_cell.angle_beta   90.00
_cell.angle_gamma   90.00
#
_symmetry.space_group_name_H-M   'P 1'
#
loop_
_entity.id
_entity.type
_entity.pdbx_description
1 polymer ?
#
loop_
_entity_poly.entity_id
_entity_poly.type
_entity_poly.pdbx_seq_one_letter_code
_entity_poly.pdbx_strand_id
1 'polypeptide(L)'
;DGSAIYVATASEGPVTLFVSDASDPNHALSLTLAPRRIPPREIRLVLTDPLPNPSPIAAPTAPTGAAAPDYVSTLTEAMRALAREEIPEGYGLRQARRQETVTCVQLGLETRRGQVLEGGDLWLVTALVRNTTDTELEIEERACR
;
A
#
# COMPACT_ATOMS: atom_id res chain seq x y z
N ASP A 1 28.28 13.42 -3.75
CA ASP A 1 27.50 14.58 -4.20
C ASP A 1 26.08 14.49 -3.67
N GLY A 2 25.52 15.60 -3.20
CA GLY A 2 24.14 15.67 -2.69
C GLY A 2 23.32 16.66 -3.52
N SER A 3 22.09 16.30 -3.85
CA SER A 3 21.16 17.19 -4.56
C SER A 3 20.48 18.13 -3.56
N ALA A 4 20.47 19.43 -3.87
CA ALA A 4 19.77 20.44 -3.06
C ALA A 4 18.48 20.89 -3.78
N ILE A 5 17.36 20.87 -3.05
CA ILE A 5 16.05 21.31 -3.55
C ILE A 5 15.67 22.59 -2.78
N TYR A 6 15.48 23.68 -3.51
CA TYR A 6 15.03 24.96 -2.93
C TYR A 6 13.53 25.13 -3.17
N VAL A 7 12.77 25.33 -2.09
CA VAL A 7 11.32 25.56 -2.15
C VAL A 7 10.99 26.84 -1.39
N ALA A 8 10.29 27.75 -2.06
CA ALA A 8 9.72 28.95 -1.46
C ALA A 8 8.21 28.95 -1.71
N THR A 9 7.44 29.21 -0.66
CA THR A 9 5.99 29.34 -0.74
C THR A 9 5.57 30.64 -0.09
N ALA A 10 4.65 31.37 -0.74
CA ALA A 10 4.01 32.55 -0.16
C ALA A 10 2.80 32.19 0.71
N SER A 11 2.42 30.90 0.77
CA SER A 11 1.32 30.41 1.58
C SER A 11 1.72 30.34 3.05
N GLU A 12 0.87 30.86 3.93
CA GLU A 12 0.96 30.67 5.38
C GLU A 12 0.32 29.32 5.83
N GLY A 13 -0.34 28.61 4.91
CA GLY A 13 -0.91 27.28 5.16
C GLY A 13 0.07 26.14 4.88
N PRO A 14 -0.19 24.91 5.39
CA PRO A 14 0.65 23.75 5.14
C PRO A 14 0.85 23.49 3.64
N VAL A 15 2.09 23.14 3.27
CA VAL A 15 2.48 22.78 1.90
C VAL A 15 3.13 21.42 1.93
N THR A 16 2.65 20.51 1.09
CA THR A 16 3.21 19.16 0.94
C THR A 16 4.06 19.08 -0.32
N LEU A 17 5.28 18.57 -0.17
CA LEU A 17 6.23 18.28 -1.23
C LEU A 17 6.42 16.77 -1.35
N PHE A 18 6.45 16.27 -2.58
CA PHE A 18 6.83 14.90 -2.89
C PHE A 18 8.14 14.90 -3.67
N VAL A 19 9.16 14.22 -3.14
CA VAL A 19 10.47 14.08 -3.78
C VAL A 19 10.65 12.62 -4.16
N SER A 20 10.66 12.31 -5.45
CA SER A 20 10.86 10.95 -5.97
C SER A 20 12.20 10.80 -6.66
N ASP A 21 12.74 9.59 -6.65
CA ASP A 21 13.86 9.23 -7.53
C ASP A 21 13.35 9.15 -8.98
N ALA A 22 14.10 9.70 -9.93
CA ALA A 22 13.76 9.64 -11.35
C ALA A 22 13.86 8.21 -11.91
N SER A 23 14.66 7.35 -11.28
CA SER A 23 14.87 5.95 -11.68
C SER A 23 13.87 4.99 -11.04
N ASP A 24 13.21 5.37 -9.95
CA ASP A 24 12.17 4.59 -9.28
C ASP A 24 11.14 5.51 -8.61
N PRO A 25 10.01 5.78 -9.29
CA PRO A 25 8.94 6.62 -8.76
C PRO A 25 8.30 6.08 -7.49
N ASN A 26 8.47 4.78 -7.17
CA ASN A 26 7.93 4.19 -5.93
C ASN A 26 8.76 4.60 -4.70
N HIS A 27 9.97 5.10 -4.90
CA HIS A 27 10.79 5.70 -3.84
C HIS A 27 10.54 7.21 -3.78
N ALA A 28 9.43 7.58 -3.13
CA ALA A 28 9.06 8.98 -2.90
C ALA A 28 9.08 9.34 -1.41
N LEU A 29 9.69 10.46 -1.07
CA LEU A 29 9.64 11.08 0.24
C LEU A 29 8.58 12.18 0.26
N SER A 30 7.58 12.04 1.14
CA SER A 30 6.59 13.08 1.39
C SER A 30 7.02 13.97 2.55
N LEU A 31 7.07 15.28 2.33
CA LEU A 31 7.43 16.29 3.31
C LEU A 31 6.29 17.30 3.42
N THR A 32 5.64 17.37 4.59
CA THR A 32 4.66 18.42 4.87
C THR A 32 5.32 19.52 5.69
N LEU A 33 5.47 20.69 5.07
CA LEU A 33 5.97 21.90 5.69
C LEU A 33 4.77 22.71 6.18
N ALA A 34 4.82 23.21 7.40
CA ALA A 34 3.88 24.20 7.92
C ALA A 34 4.61 25.53 8.02
N PRO A 35 4.59 26.38 6.97
CA PRO A 35 5.28 27.66 6.97
C PRO A 35 4.79 28.52 8.13
N ARG A 36 5.73 29.20 8.77
CA ARG A 36 5.45 30.20 9.80
C ARG A 36 6.27 31.43 9.44
N ARG A 37 5.92 32.58 10.01
CA ARG A 37 6.71 33.83 9.92
C ARG A 37 8.01 33.72 10.73
N ILE A 38 8.87 32.80 10.34
CA ILE A 38 10.22 32.56 10.87
C ILE A 38 11.18 32.58 9.68
N PRO A 39 12.45 32.97 9.89
CA PRO A 39 13.44 33.00 8.83
C PRO A 39 13.61 31.62 8.18
N PRO A 40 14.13 31.57 6.93
CA PRO A 40 14.33 30.33 6.19
C PRO A 40 15.06 29.27 7.03
N ARG A 41 14.64 28.01 6.92
CA ARG A 41 15.23 26.88 7.64
C ARG A 41 15.86 25.91 6.66
N GLU A 42 17.09 25.50 6.95
CA GLU A 42 17.74 24.40 6.23
C GLU A 42 17.35 23.06 6.87
N ILE A 43 16.89 22.11 6.06
CA ILE A 43 16.53 20.76 6.48
C ILE A 43 17.44 19.79 5.74
N ARG A 44 18.31 19.10 6.47
CA ARG A 44 19.17 18.06 5.91
C ARG A 44 18.55 16.69 6.11
N LEU A 45 18.26 16.02 5.00
CA LEU A 45 17.71 14.67 4.98
C LEU A 45 18.86 13.68 4.76
N VAL A 46 18.99 12.70 5.66
CA VAL A 46 19.97 11.62 5.56
C VAL A 46 19.18 10.32 5.44
N LEU A 47 19.26 9.69 4.27
CA LEU A 47 18.67 8.37 4.03
C LEU A 47 19.73 7.32 4.37
N THR A 48 19.44 6.48 5.35
CA THR A 48 20.32 5.37 5.74
C THR A 48 19.79 4.08 5.13
N ASP A 49 20.60 3.39 4.34
CA ASP A 49 20.23 2.13 3.71
C ASP A 49 20.38 0.93 4.67
N PRO A 50 19.52 -0.10 4.58
CA PRO A 50 18.28 -0.11 3.81
C PRO A 50 17.24 0.75 4.54
N LEU A 51 16.61 1.67 3.81
CA LEU A 51 15.49 2.45 4.32
C LEU A 51 14.50 1.48 4.98
N PRO A 52 14.13 1.66 6.26
CA PRO A 52 13.16 0.80 6.89
C PRO A 52 11.88 0.88 6.06
N ASN A 53 11.42 -0.30 5.59
CA ASN A 53 10.17 -0.44 4.83
C ASN A 53 9.14 0.56 5.36
N PRO A 54 8.56 1.42 4.50
CA PRO A 54 7.59 2.41 4.95
C PRO A 54 6.55 1.67 5.78
N SER A 55 6.46 2.02 7.06
CA SER A 55 5.37 1.52 7.90
C SER A 55 4.14 2.34 7.54
N PRO A 56 3.09 1.75 6.95
CA PRO A 56 1.83 2.46 6.84
C PRO A 56 1.20 2.39 8.22
N ILE A 57 1.43 3.41 9.02
CA ILE A 57 0.42 3.88 9.95
C ILE A 57 -0.11 5.19 9.37
N ALA A 58 -0.74 5.07 8.21
CA ALA A 58 -1.75 6.01 7.77
C ALA A 58 -3.00 5.16 7.55
N ALA A 59 -4.05 5.45 8.32
CA ALA A 59 -5.37 4.91 8.02
C ALA A 59 -5.70 5.29 6.57
N PRO A 60 -6.23 4.37 5.75
CA PRO A 60 -6.60 4.69 4.38
C PRO A 60 -7.71 5.73 4.43
N THR A 61 -7.38 7.01 4.24
CA THR A 61 -8.36 8.00 3.81
C THR A 61 -8.65 7.70 2.35
N ALA A 62 -9.66 6.87 2.13
CA ALA A 62 -10.26 6.70 0.81
C ALA A 62 -10.66 8.09 0.26
N PRO A 63 -10.34 8.41 -1.00
CA PRO A 63 -10.87 9.61 -1.63
C PRO A 63 -12.40 9.52 -1.62
N THR A 64 -13.02 10.47 -0.93
CA THR A 64 -14.48 10.64 -0.95
C THR A 64 -14.87 11.15 -2.33
N GLY A 65 -15.15 10.24 -3.27
CA GLY A 65 -15.69 10.66 -4.57
C GLY A 65 -15.46 9.79 -5.80
N ALA A 66 -14.86 8.60 -5.72
CA ALA A 66 -14.91 7.67 -6.85
C ALA A 66 -16.38 7.25 -7.06
N ALA A 67 -16.93 7.54 -8.24
CA ALA A 67 -18.30 7.13 -8.56
C ALA A 67 -18.41 5.61 -8.41
N ALA A 68 -19.47 5.11 -7.76
CA ALA A 68 -19.67 3.68 -7.48
C ALA A 68 -19.43 2.71 -8.68
N PRO A 69 -19.69 3.09 -9.96
CA PRO A 69 -19.37 2.24 -11.09
C PRO A 69 -17.86 1.96 -11.26
N ASP A 70 -17.00 2.94 -10.99
CA ASP A 70 -15.55 2.87 -11.24
C ASP A 70 -14.82 2.03 -10.17
N TYR A 71 -15.38 1.95 -8.97
CA TYR A 71 -14.83 1.12 -7.89
C TYR A 71 -15.01 -0.38 -8.16
N VAL A 72 -16.17 -0.78 -8.66
CA VAL A 72 -16.45 -2.20 -8.94
C VAL A 72 -15.64 -2.69 -10.15
N SER A 73 -15.48 -1.85 -11.17
CA SER A 73 -14.66 -2.19 -12.35
C SER A 73 -13.19 -2.35 -11.97
N THR A 74 -12.62 -1.42 -11.21
CA THR A 74 -11.22 -1.49 -10.74
C THR A 74 -10.96 -2.71 -9.86
N LEU A 75 -11.86 -3.03 -8.93
CA LEU A 75 -11.77 -4.26 -8.13
C LEU A 75 -11.82 -5.52 -9.02
N THR A 76 -12.74 -5.55 -9.99
CA THR A 76 -12.90 -6.70 -10.89
C THR A 76 -11.68 -6.92 -11.77
N GLU A 77 -11.07 -5.84 -12.27
CA GLU A 77 -9.85 -5.90 -13.06
C GLU A 77 -8.64 -6.37 -12.23
N ALA A 78 -8.49 -5.84 -11.01
CA ALA A 78 -7.44 -6.27 -10.09
C ALA A 78 -7.57 -7.78 -9.74
N MET A 79 -8.78 -8.23 -9.41
CA MET A 79 -9.06 -9.66 -9.13
C MET A 79 -8.81 -10.54 -10.35
N ARG A 80 -9.14 -10.06 -11.56
CA ARG A 80 -8.88 -10.79 -12.81
C ARG A 80 -7.38 -10.95 -13.09
N ALA A 81 -6.58 -9.90 -12.89
CA ALA A 81 -5.13 -9.98 -13.03
C ALA A 81 -4.54 -10.97 -12.01
N LEU A 82 -4.99 -10.91 -10.75
CA LEU A 82 -4.56 -11.87 -9.72
C LEU A 82 -4.90 -13.32 -10.07
N ALA A 83 -6.09 -13.57 -10.62
CA ALA A 83 -6.49 -14.90 -11.07
C ALA A 83 -5.62 -15.45 -12.21
N ARG A 84 -4.88 -14.57 -12.90
CA ARG A 84 -3.90 -14.91 -13.95
C ARG A 84 -2.46 -14.95 -13.44
N GLU A 85 -2.25 -14.82 -12.13
CA GLU A 85 -0.93 -14.70 -11.50
C GLU A 85 -0.15 -13.44 -11.97
N GLU A 86 -0.88 -12.41 -12.41
CA GLU A 86 -0.32 -11.12 -12.84
C GLU A 86 -0.45 -10.07 -11.72
N ILE A 87 0.53 -9.16 -11.64
CA ILE A 87 0.46 -8.00 -10.74
C ILE A 87 -0.31 -6.89 -11.46
N PRO A 88 -1.45 -6.38 -10.91
CA PRO A 88 -2.20 -5.30 -11.55
C PRO A 88 -1.37 -4.01 -11.62
N GLU A 89 -1.63 -3.19 -12.63
CA GLU A 89 -0.91 -1.92 -12.80
C GLU A 89 -1.10 -0.99 -11.59
N GLY A 90 0.01 -0.38 -11.14
CA GLY A 90 0.01 0.52 -9.99
C GLY A 90 0.02 -0.17 -8.62
N TYR A 91 0.14 -1.50 -8.56
CA TYR A 91 0.28 -2.26 -7.32
C TYR A 91 1.72 -2.78 -7.15
N GLY A 92 2.24 -2.66 -5.94
CA GLY A 92 3.47 -3.30 -5.49
C GLY A 92 3.16 -4.57 -4.69
N LEU A 93 3.90 -5.64 -4.93
CA LEU A 93 3.78 -6.89 -4.18
C LEU A 93 4.77 -6.90 -3.01
N ARG A 94 4.27 -7.13 -1.80
CA ARG A 94 5.12 -7.32 -0.61
C ARG A 94 4.67 -8.48 0.26
N GLN A 95 5.55 -8.91 1.15
CA GLN A 95 5.19 -9.86 2.19
C GLN A 95 4.18 -9.25 3.17
N ALA A 96 3.18 -10.04 3.55
CA ALA A 96 2.16 -9.60 4.49
C ALA A 96 2.73 -9.54 5.92
N ARG A 97 2.38 -8.47 6.64
CA ARG A 97 2.78 -8.25 8.03
C ARG A 97 1.98 -9.16 8.96
N ARG A 98 2.38 -9.23 10.23
CA ARG A 98 1.67 -10.05 11.23
C ARG A 98 0.19 -9.70 11.38
N GLN A 99 -0.17 -8.42 11.23
CA GLN A 99 -1.56 -7.95 11.29
C GLN A 99 -2.34 -8.13 9.98
N GLU A 100 -1.69 -8.45 8.86
CA GLU A 100 -2.31 -8.62 7.54
C GLU A 100 -2.40 -10.12 7.27
N THR A 101 -3.42 -10.76 7.80
CA THR A 101 -3.60 -12.21 7.63
C THR A 101 -5.07 -12.47 7.42
N VAL A 102 -5.39 -13.23 6.38
CA VAL A 102 -6.69 -13.85 6.20
C VAL A 102 -6.63 -15.22 6.86
N THR A 103 -7.59 -15.55 7.72
CA THR A 103 -7.70 -16.84 8.40
C THR A 103 -9.07 -17.44 8.15
N CYS A 104 -9.11 -18.66 7.62
CA CYS A 104 -10.34 -19.41 7.45
C CYS A 104 -10.55 -20.38 8.63
N VAL A 105 -11.62 -20.17 9.40
CA VAL A 105 -12.01 -21.04 10.53
C VAL A 105 -12.99 -22.13 10.08
N GLN A 106 -12.52 -23.01 9.20
CA GLN A 106 -13.26 -24.18 8.73
C GLN A 106 -12.43 -25.44 8.95
N LEU A 107 -13.09 -26.52 9.37
CA LEU A 107 -12.42 -27.80 9.61
C LEU A 107 -11.83 -28.34 8.30
N GLY A 108 -10.57 -28.77 8.34
CA GLY A 108 -9.89 -29.31 7.16
C GLY A 108 -9.20 -28.26 6.28
N LEU A 109 -9.18 -26.99 6.69
CA LEU A 109 -8.41 -25.93 6.04
C LEU A 109 -7.24 -25.47 6.91
N GLU A 110 -6.03 -25.53 6.35
CA GLU A 110 -4.85 -24.87 6.89
C GLU A 110 -4.63 -23.57 6.11
N THR A 111 -4.63 -22.42 6.81
CA THR A 111 -4.37 -21.12 6.18
C THR A 111 -2.95 -20.65 6.47
N ARG A 112 -2.22 -20.25 5.43
CA ARG A 112 -0.89 -19.65 5.53
C ARG A 112 -0.92 -18.23 5.01
N ARG A 113 -0.15 -17.37 5.66
CA ARG A 113 -0.01 -15.98 5.28
C ARG A 113 0.59 -15.87 3.88
N GLY A 114 -0.04 -15.08 3.02
CA GLY A 114 0.43 -14.79 1.68
C GLY A 114 1.11 -13.42 1.59
N GLN A 115 0.79 -12.73 0.51
CA GLN A 115 1.37 -11.45 0.15
C GLN A 115 0.31 -10.35 0.20
N VAL A 116 0.74 -9.11 0.23
CA VAL A 116 -0.12 -7.94 0.08
C VAL A 116 0.26 -7.24 -1.21
N LEU A 117 -0.75 -6.94 -2.01
CA LEU A 117 -0.64 -5.98 -3.10
C LEU A 117 -1.08 -4.63 -2.57
N GLU A 118 -0.14 -3.69 -2.57
CA GLU A 118 -0.31 -2.34 -2.04
C GLU A 118 -0.05 -1.34 -3.17
N GLY A 119 -1.05 -0.51 -3.45
CA GLY A 119 -0.99 0.49 -4.51
C GLY A 119 -2.38 0.93 -4.94
N GLY A 120 -2.48 2.05 -5.66
CA GLY A 120 -3.77 2.66 -5.97
C GLY A 120 -4.61 3.02 -4.73
N ASP A 121 -5.93 2.82 -4.82
CA ASP A 121 -6.91 3.16 -3.77
C ASP A 121 -7.34 1.97 -2.88
N LEU A 122 -6.76 0.79 -3.08
CA LEU A 122 -7.16 -0.44 -2.37
C LEU A 122 -5.97 -1.36 -2.05
N TRP A 123 -6.09 -2.13 -0.97
CA TRP A 123 -5.10 -3.13 -0.57
C TRP A 123 -5.70 -4.52 -0.74
N LEU A 124 -4.98 -5.42 -1.43
CA LEU A 124 -5.39 -6.81 -1.58
C LEU A 124 -4.48 -7.69 -0.75
N VAL A 125 -5.06 -8.41 0.22
CA VAL A 125 -4.35 -9.37 1.08
C VAL A 125 -4.64 -10.77 0.57
N THR A 126 -3.58 -11.53 0.26
CA THR A 126 -3.71 -12.93 -0.17
C THR A 126 -3.34 -13.88 0.96
N ALA A 127 -3.98 -15.04 0.98
CA ALA A 127 -3.62 -16.15 1.85
C ALA A 127 -3.65 -17.45 1.06
N LEU A 128 -2.73 -18.35 1.40
CA LEU A 128 -2.68 -19.69 0.84
C LEU A 128 -3.50 -20.61 1.73
N VAL A 129 -4.57 -21.17 1.17
CA VAL A 129 -5.44 -22.12 1.85
C VAL A 129 -5.13 -23.52 1.34
N ARG A 130 -4.84 -24.45 2.24
CA ARG A 130 -4.55 -25.86 1.93
C ARG A 130 -5.64 -26.74 2.52
N ASN A 131 -6.27 -27.56 1.68
CA ASN A 131 -7.12 -28.66 2.13
C ASN A 131 -6.24 -29.75 2.78
N THR A 132 -6.51 -30.07 4.04
CA THR A 132 -5.80 -31.11 4.81
C THR A 132 -6.60 -32.41 4.94
N THR A 133 -7.72 -32.52 4.21
CA THR A 133 -8.56 -33.71 4.18
C THR A 133 -8.30 -34.53 2.93
N ASP A 134 -8.78 -35.78 2.92
CA ASP A 134 -8.64 -36.70 1.78
C ASP A 134 -9.81 -36.56 0.77
N THR A 135 -10.69 -35.58 0.99
CA THR A 135 -11.90 -35.35 0.21
C THR A 135 -11.93 -33.92 -0.32
N GLU A 136 -12.67 -33.69 -1.40
CA GLU A 136 -12.96 -32.33 -1.87
C GLU A 136 -13.69 -31.54 -0.77
N LEU A 137 -13.26 -30.30 -0.53
CA LEU A 137 -13.78 -29.45 0.53
C LEU A 137 -14.18 -28.12 -0.08
N GLU A 138 -15.48 -27.81 -0.04
CA GLU A 138 -16.01 -26.52 -0.44
C GLU A 138 -15.63 -25.46 0.60
N ILE A 139 -15.12 -24.32 0.14
CA ILE A 139 -14.66 -23.24 1.03
C ILE A 139 -15.86 -22.34 1.36
N GLU A 140 -16.21 -22.25 2.65
CA GLU A 140 -17.20 -21.29 3.13
C GLU A 140 -16.53 -19.92 3.33
N GLU A 141 -16.69 -19.01 2.37
CA GLU A 141 -16.08 -17.68 2.41
C GLU A 141 -16.40 -16.90 3.70
N ARG A 142 -17.59 -17.12 4.28
CA ARG A 142 -18.02 -16.49 5.54
C ARG A 142 -17.21 -16.93 6.76
N ALA A 143 -16.53 -18.06 6.66
CA ALA A 143 -15.61 -18.56 7.66
C ALA A 143 -14.20 -17.95 7.53
N CYS A 144 -13.91 -17.21 6.47
CA CYS A 144 -12.64 -16.51 6.26
C CYS A 144 -12.74 -15.04 6.76
N ARG A 145 -11.76 -14.60 7.53
CA ARG A 145 -11.66 -13.24 8.09
C ARG A 145 -10.27 -12.66 7.91
#